data_AF-A0A4P9XZR7-F1
#
_entry.id   AF-A0A4P9XZR7-F1
#
_cell.length_a   1.000
_cell.length_b   1.000
_cell.length_c   1.000
_cell.angle_alpha   90.00
_cell.angle_beta   90.00
_cell.angle_gamma   90.00
#
_symmetry.space_group_name_H-M   'P 1'
#
loop_
_entity.id
_entity.type
_entity.pdbx_description
1 polymer ?
#
loop_
_entity_poly.entity_id
_entity_poly.type
_entity_poly.pdbx_seq_one_letter_code
_entity_poly.pdbx_strand_id
1 'polypeptide(L)' 'CGRRMFLAALVLSVKYLDDRRYSNRAWARISGLSVEEVGRCERSLIAWLDWDLYIVPDKLVLWTSTL' A
#
# COMPACT_ATOMS: atom_id res chain seq x y z
N CYS A 1 -15.31 6.00 2.22
CA CYS A 1 -14.15 6.02 1.29
C CYS A 1 -12.79 5.84 1.98
N GLY A 2 -12.58 6.27 3.23
CA GLY A 2 -11.27 6.16 3.92
C GLY A 2 -10.75 4.74 4.20
N ARG A 3 -11.62 3.79 4.59
CA ARG A 3 -11.23 2.38 4.85
C ARG A 3 -10.53 1.70 3.66
N ARG A 4 -10.95 2.06 2.43
CA ARG A 4 -10.40 1.50 1.19
C ARG A 4 -9.04 2.12 0.82
N MET A 5 -8.87 3.41 1.06
CA MET A 5 -7.57 4.08 0.88
C MET A 5 -6.52 3.57 1.86
N PHE A 6 -6.90 3.35 3.13
CA PHE A 6 -6.00 2.76 4.12
C PHE A 6 -5.55 1.35 3.70
N LEU A 7 -6.48 0.50 3.26
CA LEU A 7 -6.15 -0.82 2.75
C LEU A 7 -5.23 -0.73 1.52
N ALA A 8 -5.52 0.15 0.57
CA ALA A 8 -4.68 0.33 -0.62
C ALA A 8 -3.25 0.74 -0.25
N ALA A 9 -3.09 1.67 0.69
CA ALA A 9 -1.78 2.12 1.16
C ALA A 9 -1.02 0.99 1.87
N LEU A 10 -1.71 0.17 2.66
CA LEU A 10 -1.13 -0.98 3.33
C LEU A 10 -0.70 -2.08 2.34
N VAL A 11 -1.53 -2.38 1.34
CA VAL A 11 -1.19 -3.37 0.30
C VAL A 11 0.03 -2.90 -0.50
N LEU A 12 0.05 -1.61 -0.86
CA LEU A 12 1.13 -0.99 -1.62
C LEU A 12 2.46 -1.02 -0.85
N SER A 13 2.43 -0.65 0.44
CA SER A 13 3.63 -0.64 1.29
C SER A 13 4.19 -2.06 1.51
N VAL A 14 3.32 -3.05 1.74
CA VAL A 14 3.74 -4.45 1.88
C VAL A 14 4.37 -4.97 0.59
N LYS A 15 3.85 -4.62 -0.58
CA LYS A 15 4.44 -5.03 -1.87
C LYS A 15 5.78 -4.35 -2.17
N TYR A 16 5.97 -3.14 -1.66
CA TYR A 16 7.19 -2.35 -1.83
C TYR A 16 8.30 -2.80 -0.87
N LEU A 17 7.97 -3.11 0.38
CA LEU A 17 8.93 -3.45 1.44
C LEU A 17 9.22 -4.95 1.56
N ASP A 18 8.25 -5.82 1.28
CA ASP A 18 8.36 -7.27 1.48
C ASP A 18 8.34 -8.02 0.14
N ASP A 19 9.41 -8.76 -0.14
CA ASP A 19 9.52 -9.61 -1.34
C ASP A 19 8.61 -10.85 -1.26
N ARG A 20 8.16 -11.24 -0.06
CA ARG A 20 7.21 -12.36 0.13
C ARG A 20 5.77 -11.87 0.04
N ARG A 21 5.36 -11.46 -1.16
CA ARG A 21 4.08 -10.79 -1.41
C ARG A 21 2.86 -11.70 -1.19
N TYR A 22 1.97 -11.31 -0.29
CA TYR A 22 0.60 -11.82 -0.25
C TYR A 22 -0.14 -11.44 -1.54
N SER A 23 -0.70 -12.43 -2.25
CA SER A 23 -1.45 -12.20 -3.48
C SER A 23 -2.69 -11.33 -3.25
N ASN A 24 -3.18 -10.64 -4.28
CA ASN A 24 -4.43 -9.87 -4.18
C ASN A 24 -5.64 -10.74 -3.74
N ARG A 25 -5.57 -12.07 -3.95
CA ARG A 25 -6.55 -13.02 -3.41
C ARG A 25 -6.47 -13.16 -1.88
N ALA A 26 -5.27 -13.16 -1.31
CA ALA A 26 -5.10 -13.17 0.14
C ALA A 26 -5.63 -11.86 0.76
N TRP A 27 -5.31 -10.71 0.15
CA TRP A 27 -5.82 -9.41 0.59
C TRP A 27 -7.33 -9.26 0.44
N ALA A 28 -7.93 -9.80 -0.63
CA ALA A 28 -9.38 -9.89 -0.78
C ALA A 28 -10.01 -10.69 0.38
N ARG A 29 -9.42 -11.84 0.74
CA ARG A 29 -9.90 -12.67 1.87
C ARG A 29 -9.78 -11.95 3.22
N ILE A 30 -8.70 -11.21 3.46
CA ILE A 30 -8.46 -10.48 4.71
C ILE A 30 -9.38 -9.25 4.82
N SER A 31 -9.57 -8.53 3.71
CA SER A 31 -10.37 -7.29 3.69
C SER A 31 -11.87 -7.51 3.51
N GLY A 32 -12.29 -8.71 3.09
CA GLY A 32 -13.68 -9.00 2.72
C GLY A 32 -14.14 -8.32 1.43
N LEU A 33 -13.21 -7.75 0.65
CA LEU A 33 -13.48 -7.09 -0.64
C LEU A 33 -13.20 -8.03 -1.81
N SER A 34 -13.73 -7.71 -2.99
CA SER A 34 -13.40 -8.47 -4.19
C SER A 34 -11.95 -8.23 -4.62
N VAL A 35 -11.37 -9.19 -5.35
CA VAL A 35 -10.01 -9.06 -5.90
C VAL A 35 -9.94 -7.87 -6.86
N GLU A 36 -11.01 -7.61 -7.63
CA GLU A 36 -11.06 -6.44 -8.52
C GLU A 36 -11.06 -5.13 -7.74
N GLU A 37 -11.78 -5.07 -6.62
CA GLU A 37 -11.83 -3.86 -5.78
C GLU A 37 -10.46 -3.55 -5.16
N VAL A 38 -9.77 -4.56 -4.62
CA VAL A 38 -8.41 -4.40 -4.08
C VAL A 38 -7.46 -3.91 -5.16
N GLY A 39 -7.48 -4.55 -6.34
CA GLY A 39 -6.64 -4.15 -7.46
C GLY A 39 -6.98 -2.76 -8.02
N ARG A 40 -8.25 -2.34 -7.98
CA ARG A 40 -8.67 -0.99 -8.37
C ARG A 40 -8.15 0.05 -7.39
N CYS A 41 -8.28 -0.19 -6.08
CA CYS A 41 -7.81 0.75 -5.08
C CYS A 41 -6.28 0.90 -5.10
N GLU A 42 -5.56 -0.21 -5.31
CA GLU A 42 -4.11 -0.21 -5.49
C GLU A 42 -3.67 0.62 -6.70
N ARG A 43 -4.26 0.36 -7.88
CA ARG A 43 -3.95 1.14 -9.10
C ARG A 43 -4.32 2.60 -8.98
N SER A 44 -5.44 2.91 -8.34
CA SER A 44 -5.80 4.30 -8.07
C SER A 44 -4.72 4.96 -7.21
N LEU A 45 -4.35 4.35 -6.07
CA LEU A 45 -3.37 4.95 -5.17
C LEU A 45 -2.00 5.14 -5.84
N ILE A 46 -1.52 4.16 -6.60
CA ILE A 46 -0.22 4.26 -7.28
C ILE A 46 -0.23 5.34 -8.37
N ALA A 47 -1.36 5.51 -9.06
CA ALA A 47 -1.53 6.59 -10.03
C ALA A 47 -1.55 7.97 -9.36
N TRP A 48 -2.10 8.07 -8.15
CA TRP A 48 -2.05 9.30 -7.35
C TRP A 48 -0.63 9.61 -6.82
N LEU A 49 0.18 8.58 -6.57
CA LEU A 49 1.56 8.72 -6.11
C LEU A 49 2.57 8.86 -7.25
N ASP A 50 2.14 8.77 -8.51
CA ASP A 50 2.99 8.80 -9.71
C ASP A 50 4.21 7.86 -9.63
N TRP A 51 4.02 6.68 -9.03
CA TRP A 51 5.09 5.71 -8.78
C TRP A 51 6.25 6.21 -7.91
N ASP A 52 6.12 7.35 -7.24
CA ASP A 52 7.09 7.86 -6.28
C ASP A 52 6.87 7.23 -4.90
N LEU A 53 7.38 6.01 -4.72
CA LEU A 53 7.39 5.29 -3.44
C LEU A 53 8.76 5.35 -2.74
N TYR A 54 9.75 6.01 -3.35
CA TYR A 54 11.10 6.03 -2.82
C TYR A 54 11.21 7.06 -1.69
N ILE A 55 11.55 6.58 -0.50
CA ILE A 55 11.84 7.44 0.65
C ILE A 55 13.35 7.44 0.88
N VAL A 56 13.93 8.63 0.84
CA VAL A 56 15.36 8.84 1.16
C VAL A 56 15.63 8.41 2.60
N PRO A 57 16.72 7.68 2.89
CA PRO A 57 17.03 7.21 4.24
C PRO A 57 17.04 8.32 5.29
N ASP A 58 17.58 9.49 4.99
CA ASP A 58 17.62 10.65 5.89
C ASP A 58 16.21 11.12 6.27
N LYS A 59 15.29 11.08 5.30
CA LYS A 59 13.89 11.41 5.51
C LYS A 59 13.23 10.35 6.41
N LEU A 60 13.52 9.06 6.20
CA LEU A 60 13.00 8.00 7.06
C LEU A 60 13.45 8.17 8.51
N VAL A 61 14.74 8.45 8.75
CA VAL A 61 15.31 8.68 10.09
C VAL A 61 14.65 9.87 10.79
N LEU A 62 14.48 10.99 10.08
CA LEU A 62 13.80 12.17 10.60
C LEU A 62 12.37 11.83 11.06
N TRP A 63 11.63 11.07 10.27
CA TRP A 63 10.24 10.71 10.57
C TRP A 63 10.15 9.80 11.79
N THR A 64 11.08 8.85 11.94
CA THR A 64 11.14 7.99 13.12
C THR A 64 11.55 8.72 14.39
N SER A 65 12.31 9.81 14.28
CA SER A 65 12.75 10.61 15.43
C SER A 65 11.71 11.61 15.95
N THR A 66 10.67 11.89 15.15
CA THR A 66 9.61 12.85 15.48
C THR A 66 8.39 12.17 16.13
N LEU A 67 8.37 10.83 16.19
CA LEU A 67 7.41 10.00 16.90
C LEU A 67 7.85 9.77 18.36
#